data_AF-A0A7V9R943-F1
#
_entry.id   AF-A0A7V9R943-F1
#
_cell.length_a   1.000
_cell.length_b   1.000
_cell.length_c   1.000
_cell.angle_alpha   90.00
_cell.angle_beta   90.00
_cell.angle_gamma   90.00
#
_symmetry.space_group_name_H-M   'P 1'
#
loop_
_entity.id
_entity.type
_entity.pdbx_description
1 polymer ?
#
loop_
_entity_poly.entity_id
_entity_poly.type
_entity_poly.pdbx_seq_one_letter_code
_entity_poly.pdbx_strand_id
1 'polypeptide(L)'
;MVIDAAATTGVEVVDLATAPLRDLNRRLHEPGPDAPRRWRVLNPNGAHAVAAGLDAEVEIEIEGHVGYYCAGMNKLATVRVHGNAGTGLAENMMPGAVVVDGNASQSAGATGHGGLLVVHGEASARCGISMKGIDIVVRGSVGHMSAFMAQSGRLVICGDAGEALGDSIYEARIYVRG
;
A
#
# COMPACT_ATOMS: atom_id res chain seq x y z
N MET A 1 -10.11 -37.40 18.31
CA MET A 1 -8.65 -37.24 18.34
C MET A 1 -8.16 -37.44 16.92
N VAL A 2 -7.48 -36.43 16.36
CA VAL A 2 -6.79 -36.34 15.06
C VAL A 2 -7.65 -36.58 13.79
N ILE A 3 -7.66 -35.72 12.78
CA ILE A 3 -6.53 -35.02 12.16
C ILE A 3 -6.88 -33.57 11.80
N ASP A 4 -6.02 -32.67 12.26
CA ASP A 4 -5.94 -31.26 11.87
C ASP A 4 -5.48 -31.18 10.41
N ALA A 5 -6.24 -30.51 9.56
CA ALA A 5 -5.90 -30.32 8.16
C ALA A 5 -4.73 -29.33 8.09
N ALA A 6 -3.56 -29.84 7.69
CA ALA A 6 -2.35 -29.06 7.53
C ALA A 6 -2.62 -27.84 6.64
N ALA A 7 -2.50 -26.65 7.23
CA ALA A 7 -2.46 -25.39 6.50
C ALA A 7 -1.37 -25.47 5.42
N THR A 8 -1.75 -25.20 4.17
CA THR A 8 -0.90 -25.22 2.99
C THR A 8 0.31 -24.31 3.21
N THR A 9 1.43 -24.92 3.60
CA THR A 9 2.70 -24.26 3.92
C THR A 9 3.50 -24.13 2.63
N GLY A 10 3.04 -23.22 1.76
CA GLY A 10 3.74 -22.86 0.54
C GLY A 10 3.55 -21.39 0.23
N VAL A 11 4.62 -20.72 -0.16
CA VAL A 11 4.55 -19.39 -0.78
C VAL A 11 4.18 -19.60 -2.24
N GLU A 12 3.09 -18.99 -2.69
CA GLU A 12 2.70 -19.00 -4.09
C GLU A 12 3.50 -17.95 -4.87
N VAL A 13 4.16 -18.37 -5.95
CA VAL A 13 5.00 -17.47 -6.75
C VAL A 13 4.30 -17.18 -8.07
N VAL A 14 4.11 -15.89 -8.39
CA VAL A 14 3.55 -15.44 -9.65
C VAL A 14 4.52 -14.51 -10.36
N ASP A 15 4.96 -14.88 -11.55
CA ASP A 15 5.86 -14.06 -12.37
C ASP A 15 5.06 -13.25 -13.39
N LEU A 16 4.99 -11.93 -13.21
CA LEU A 16 4.27 -11.02 -14.11
C LEU A 16 4.96 -10.79 -15.46
N ALA A 17 6.18 -11.31 -15.66
CA ALA A 17 6.78 -11.38 -17.00
C ALA A 17 6.07 -12.39 -17.91
N THR A 18 5.34 -13.36 -17.34
CA THR A 18 4.69 -14.45 -18.08
C THR A 18 3.21 -14.59 -17.75
N ALA A 19 2.81 -14.33 -16.51
CA ALA A 19 1.42 -14.40 -16.06
C ALA A 19 0.70 -13.06 -16.27
N PRO A 20 -0.55 -13.06 -16.78
CA PRO A 20 -1.35 -11.85 -16.86
C PRO A 20 -1.66 -11.30 -15.45
N LEU A 21 -1.44 -10.01 -15.24
CA LEU A 21 -1.80 -9.32 -13.99
C LEU A 21 -3.26 -9.57 -13.57
N ARG A 22 -4.18 -9.61 -14.53
CA ARG A 22 -5.60 -9.86 -14.24
C ARG A 22 -5.83 -11.21 -13.57
N ASP A 23 -5.04 -12.22 -13.93
CA ASP A 23 -5.13 -13.54 -13.31
C ASP A 23 -4.60 -13.52 -11.88
N LEU A 24 -3.52 -12.77 -11.60
CA LEU A 24 -3.05 -12.53 -10.23
C LEU A 24 -4.15 -11.89 -9.38
N ASN A 25 -4.72 -10.76 -9.82
CA ASN A 25 -5.72 -10.04 -9.04
C ASN A 25 -6.99 -10.88 -8.82
N ARG A 26 -7.48 -11.60 -9.84
CA ARG A 26 -8.62 -12.52 -9.69
C ARG A 26 -8.36 -13.54 -8.58
N ARG A 27 -7.17 -14.16 -8.57
CA ARG A 27 -6.82 -15.17 -7.55
C ARG A 27 -6.72 -14.59 -6.15
N LEU A 28 -6.32 -13.32 -6.01
CA LEU A 28 -6.27 -12.61 -4.74
C LEU A 28 -7.67 -12.17 -4.26
N HIS A 29 -8.61 -11.92 -5.17
CA HIS A 29 -9.99 -11.53 -4.85
C HIS A 29 -10.90 -12.72 -4.52
N GLU A 30 -10.64 -13.86 -5.15
CA GLU A 30 -11.44 -15.07 -5.02
C GLU A 30 -10.59 -16.22 -4.45
N PRO A 31 -10.06 -16.09 -3.22
CA PRO A 31 -9.28 -17.17 -2.61
C PRO A 31 -10.20 -18.38 -2.36
N GLY A 32 -9.86 -19.51 -2.98
CA GLY A 32 -10.50 -20.79 -2.66
C GLY A 32 -10.20 -21.25 -1.22
N PRO A 33 -10.83 -22.34 -0.75
CA PRO A 33 -10.66 -22.85 0.62
C PRO A 33 -9.21 -23.13 1.01
N ASP A 34 -8.42 -23.61 0.05
CA ASP A 34 -7.01 -23.97 0.22
C ASP A 34 -6.07 -22.90 -0.36
N ALA A 35 -6.55 -21.66 -0.55
CA ALA A 35 -5.77 -20.60 -1.13
C ALA A 35 -4.51 -20.30 -0.29
N PRO A 36 -3.37 -20.03 -0.96
CA PRO A 36 -2.15 -19.70 -0.27
C PRO A 36 -2.31 -18.39 0.49
N ARG A 37 -1.80 -18.37 1.73
CA ARG A 37 -1.78 -17.16 2.58
C ARG A 37 -0.61 -16.24 2.26
N ARG A 38 0.41 -16.73 1.57
CA ARG A 38 1.63 -15.98 1.24
C ARG A 38 1.88 -16.01 -0.26
N TRP A 39 2.17 -14.86 -0.83
CA TRP A 39 2.37 -14.65 -2.24
C TRP A 39 3.68 -13.93 -2.48
N ARG A 40 4.39 -14.32 -3.54
CA ARG A 40 5.54 -13.61 -4.05
C ARG A 40 5.29 -13.27 -5.51
N VAL A 41 5.28 -11.99 -5.83
CA VAL A 41 5.03 -11.46 -7.17
C VAL A 41 6.37 -11.02 -7.75
N LEU A 42 6.78 -11.63 -8.85
CA LEU A 42 8.05 -11.33 -9.52
C LEU A 42 7.84 -10.46 -10.75
N ASN A 43 8.86 -9.68 -11.11
CA ASN A 43 8.95 -8.90 -12.34
C ASN A 43 7.71 -8.03 -12.64
N PRO A 44 7.20 -7.22 -11.69
CA PRO A 44 6.05 -6.36 -11.92
C PRO A 44 6.31 -5.30 -13.00
N ASN A 45 7.56 -4.90 -13.24
CA ASN A 45 7.97 -4.02 -14.34
C ASN A 45 7.11 -2.73 -14.47
N GLY A 46 6.71 -2.13 -13.34
CA GLY A 46 5.87 -0.94 -13.33
C GLY A 46 4.39 -1.17 -13.64
N ALA A 47 3.93 -2.44 -13.64
CA ALA A 47 2.53 -2.78 -13.84
C ALA A 47 1.63 -2.04 -12.83
N HIS A 48 0.51 -1.52 -13.33
CA HIS A 48 -0.47 -0.80 -12.53
C HIS A 48 -1.41 -1.77 -11.82
N ALA A 49 -2.06 -1.34 -10.75
CA ALA A 49 -3.07 -2.07 -9.99
C ALA A 49 -2.63 -3.46 -9.49
N VAL A 50 -1.32 -3.66 -9.27
CA VAL A 50 -0.81 -4.90 -8.65
C VAL A 50 -1.40 -5.01 -7.24
N ALA A 51 -2.05 -6.14 -6.97
CA ALA A 51 -2.66 -6.44 -5.68
C ALA A 51 -3.66 -5.36 -5.21
N ALA A 52 -4.40 -4.74 -6.12
CA ALA A 52 -5.49 -3.82 -5.76
C ALA A 52 -6.75 -4.61 -5.33
N GLY A 53 -7.58 -4.06 -4.44
CA GLY A 53 -8.89 -4.60 -4.05
C GLY A 53 -8.85 -5.80 -3.12
N LEU A 54 -7.81 -5.93 -2.29
CA LEU A 54 -7.63 -7.09 -1.42
C LEU A 54 -8.66 -7.12 -0.28
N ASP A 55 -9.40 -8.21 -0.17
CA ASP A 55 -10.41 -8.44 0.89
C ASP A 55 -10.18 -9.78 1.60
N ALA A 56 -8.91 -10.15 1.77
CA ALA A 56 -8.50 -11.37 2.43
C ALA A 56 -7.23 -11.14 3.25
N GLU A 57 -7.11 -11.85 4.36
CA GLU A 57 -5.90 -11.88 5.19
C GLU A 57 -4.82 -12.72 4.50
N VAL A 58 -4.01 -12.05 3.67
CA VAL A 58 -2.87 -12.63 2.95
C VAL A 58 -1.65 -11.70 3.04
N GLU A 59 -0.47 -12.29 2.97
CA GLU A 59 0.82 -11.61 2.86
C GLU A 59 1.29 -11.65 1.40
N ILE A 60 1.70 -10.50 0.86
CA ILE A 60 2.14 -10.37 -0.53
C ILE A 60 3.46 -9.63 -0.56
N GLU A 61 4.52 -10.29 -1.02
CA GLU A 61 5.82 -9.68 -1.33
C GLU A 61 5.92 -9.44 -2.84
N ILE A 62 6.26 -8.21 -3.24
CA ILE A 62 6.38 -7.80 -4.63
C ILE A 62 7.82 -7.42 -4.91
N GLU A 63 8.47 -8.18 -5.79
CA GLU A 63 9.89 -8.04 -6.13
C GLU A 63 10.07 -7.11 -7.33
N GLY A 64 10.20 -5.81 -7.04
CA GLY A 64 10.49 -4.78 -8.03
C GLY A 64 9.54 -3.58 -7.99
N HIS A 65 9.64 -2.72 -9.01
CA HIS A 65 8.85 -1.50 -9.09
C HIS A 65 7.41 -1.77 -9.53
N VAL A 66 6.45 -1.12 -8.89
CA VAL A 66 5.02 -1.16 -9.23
C VAL A 66 4.55 0.20 -9.74
N GLY A 67 3.54 0.17 -10.60
CA GLY A 67 2.93 1.37 -11.16
C GLY A 67 1.79 1.92 -10.31
N TYR A 68 0.78 2.48 -10.98
CA TYR A 68 -0.29 3.21 -10.29
C TYR A 68 -1.19 2.29 -9.50
N TYR A 69 -1.74 2.76 -8.38
CA TYR A 69 -2.78 2.09 -7.60
C TYR A 69 -2.41 0.70 -7.04
N CYS A 70 -1.11 0.39 -6.90
CA CYS A 70 -0.68 -0.82 -6.20
C CYS A 70 -1.28 -0.83 -4.78
N ALA A 71 -1.82 -1.97 -4.36
CA ALA A 71 -2.49 -2.13 -3.07
C ALA A 71 -3.62 -1.14 -2.76
N GLY A 72 -4.16 -0.45 -3.78
CA GLY A 72 -5.35 0.40 -3.60
C GLY A 72 -6.57 -0.43 -3.18
N MET A 73 -7.46 0.12 -2.37
CA MET A 73 -8.63 -0.57 -1.81
C MET A 73 -8.29 -1.83 -0.99
N ASN A 74 -7.07 -1.93 -0.46
CA ASN A 74 -6.67 -3.02 0.43
C ASN A 74 -7.43 -2.94 1.77
N LYS A 75 -8.12 -4.03 2.15
CA LYS A 75 -8.88 -4.11 3.39
C LYS A 75 -8.20 -4.88 4.50
N LEU A 76 -7.58 -6.01 4.20
CA LEU A 76 -7.11 -6.96 5.22
C LEU A 76 -5.69 -7.47 4.98
N ALA A 77 -5.12 -7.27 3.78
CA ALA A 77 -3.86 -7.86 3.42
C ALA A 77 -2.66 -7.03 3.91
N THR A 78 -1.52 -7.70 4.03
CA THR A 78 -0.21 -7.06 4.21
C THR A 78 0.56 -7.14 2.90
N VAL A 79 0.91 -5.99 2.32
CA VAL A 79 1.66 -5.92 1.05
C VAL A 79 3.01 -5.27 1.30
N ARG A 80 4.08 -5.91 0.83
CA ARG A 80 5.42 -5.34 0.81
C ARG A 80 5.93 -5.21 -0.61
N VAL A 81 6.39 -4.02 -0.98
CA VAL A 81 6.99 -3.72 -2.28
C VAL A 81 8.49 -3.49 -2.10
N HIS A 82 9.29 -4.40 -2.65
CA HIS A 82 10.75 -4.30 -2.74
C HIS A 82 11.14 -3.44 -3.95
N GLY A 83 10.75 -2.16 -3.92
CA GLY A 83 10.95 -1.26 -5.03
C GLY A 83 10.31 0.12 -4.81
N ASN A 84 9.95 0.77 -5.91
CA ASN A 84 9.26 2.06 -5.91
C ASN A 84 7.82 1.84 -6.32
N ALA A 85 6.93 2.75 -5.93
CA ALA A 85 5.52 2.72 -6.28
C ALA A 85 5.08 3.98 -7.03
N GLY A 86 4.24 3.78 -8.04
CA GLY A 86 3.61 4.85 -8.79
C GLY A 86 2.50 5.57 -8.03
N THR A 87 1.74 6.39 -8.75
CA THR A 87 0.68 7.25 -8.20
C THR A 87 -0.41 6.43 -7.50
N GLY A 88 -0.92 6.91 -6.36
CA GLY A 88 -2.06 6.29 -5.68
C GLY A 88 -1.73 4.96 -4.99
N LEU A 89 -0.46 4.74 -4.60
CA LEU A 89 -0.08 3.61 -3.73
C LEU A 89 -1.02 3.57 -2.51
N ALA A 90 -1.64 2.44 -2.22
CA ALA A 90 -2.56 2.25 -1.10
C ALA A 90 -3.72 3.26 -1.04
N GLU A 91 -4.15 3.79 -2.19
CA GLU A 91 -5.32 4.67 -2.26
C GLU A 91 -6.58 3.95 -1.76
N ASN A 92 -7.41 4.66 -0.98
CA ASN A 92 -8.66 4.16 -0.43
C ASN A 92 -8.49 2.86 0.39
N MET A 93 -7.35 2.72 1.06
CA MET A 93 -7.08 1.58 1.95
C MET A 93 -8.00 1.62 3.18
N MET A 94 -8.46 0.45 3.61
CA MET A 94 -9.22 0.23 4.85
C MET A 94 -8.24 -0.29 5.93
N PRO A 95 -8.48 -1.28 6.82
CA PRO A 95 -7.51 -1.60 7.89
C PRO A 95 -6.27 -2.42 7.48
N GLY A 96 -5.95 -2.56 6.19
CA GLY A 96 -4.78 -3.31 5.71
C GLY A 96 -3.43 -2.63 5.99
N ALA A 97 -2.33 -3.29 5.61
CA ALA A 97 -0.98 -2.74 5.76
C ALA A 97 -0.21 -2.76 4.43
N VAL A 98 0.52 -1.69 4.14
CA VAL A 98 1.39 -1.57 2.96
C VAL A 98 2.74 -1.00 3.36
N VAL A 99 3.82 -1.66 2.94
CA VAL A 99 5.20 -1.19 3.12
C VAL A 99 5.89 -1.11 1.77
N VAL A 100 6.54 0.01 1.47
CA VAL A 100 7.38 0.17 0.28
C VAL A 100 8.81 0.50 0.70
N ASP A 101 9.77 -0.27 0.20
CA ASP A 101 11.19 -0.11 0.55
C ASP A 101 11.83 1.12 -0.12
N GLY A 102 11.27 1.58 -1.25
CA GLY A 102 11.72 2.76 -1.98
C GLY A 102 10.78 3.96 -1.84
N ASN A 103 10.67 4.71 -2.94
CA ASN A 103 9.88 5.94 -3.02
C ASN A 103 8.43 5.66 -3.45
N ALA A 104 7.52 6.54 -3.04
CA ALA A 104 6.14 6.57 -3.53
C ALA A 104 5.90 7.86 -4.34
N SER A 105 5.21 7.74 -5.48
CA SER A 105 4.80 8.88 -6.27
C SER A 105 3.63 9.64 -5.60
N GLN A 106 2.92 10.48 -6.36
CA GLN A 106 1.87 11.34 -5.83
C GLN A 106 0.70 10.53 -5.24
N SER A 107 0.01 11.13 -4.28
CA SER A 107 -1.24 10.59 -3.72
C SER A 107 -1.09 9.26 -2.97
N ALA A 108 0.10 8.95 -2.45
CA ALA A 108 0.29 7.78 -1.59
C ALA A 108 -0.64 7.84 -0.36
N GLY A 109 -1.40 6.78 -0.11
CA GLY A 109 -2.38 6.70 0.98
C GLY A 109 -3.60 7.62 0.83
N ALA A 110 -3.83 8.17 -0.37
CA ALA A 110 -4.96 9.08 -0.61
C ALA A 110 -6.28 8.45 -0.20
N THR A 111 -7.16 9.23 0.42
CA THR A 111 -8.51 8.82 0.83
C THR A 111 -8.63 7.64 1.80
N GLY A 112 -7.50 7.09 2.31
CA GLY A 112 -7.50 5.91 3.17
C GLY A 112 -8.31 6.09 4.46
N HIS A 113 -9.11 5.08 4.80
CA HIS A 113 -10.03 5.06 5.93
C HIS A 113 -9.46 4.36 7.18
N GLY A 114 -8.29 3.72 7.07
CA GLY A 114 -7.63 3.04 8.17
C GLY A 114 -6.33 2.41 7.74
N GLY A 115 -5.76 1.57 8.61
CA GLY A 115 -4.58 0.78 8.30
C GLY A 115 -3.28 1.59 8.37
N LEU A 116 -2.19 0.95 7.94
CA LEU A 116 -0.84 1.50 8.00
C LEU A 116 -0.16 1.49 6.62
N LEU A 117 0.28 2.65 6.15
CA LEU A 117 1.20 2.78 5.02
C LEU A 117 2.57 3.24 5.51
N VAL A 118 3.62 2.47 5.20
CA VAL A 118 5.02 2.85 5.48
C VAL A 118 5.79 3.02 4.16
N VAL A 119 6.40 4.18 3.99
CA VAL A 119 7.30 4.51 2.87
C VAL A 119 8.70 4.71 3.41
N HIS A 120 9.65 3.85 3.05
CA HIS A 120 11.03 3.94 3.52
C HIS A 120 11.86 5.02 2.80
N GLY A 121 11.46 5.42 1.60
CA GLY A 121 12.00 6.56 0.88
C GLY A 121 11.17 7.83 1.04
N GLU A 122 11.09 8.58 -0.06
CA GLU A 122 10.35 9.84 -0.20
C GLU A 122 8.92 9.58 -0.71
N ALA A 123 7.97 10.45 -0.34
CA ALA A 123 6.66 10.50 -0.98
C ALA A 123 6.49 11.82 -1.76
N SER A 124 5.95 11.77 -2.97
CA SER A 124 5.75 12.99 -3.77
C SER A 124 4.55 13.82 -3.27
N ALA A 125 4.05 14.72 -4.12
CA ALA A 125 2.96 15.61 -3.76
C ALA A 125 1.69 14.87 -3.32
N ARG A 126 0.87 15.53 -2.50
CA ARG A 126 -0.45 15.04 -2.09
C ARG A 126 -0.41 13.71 -1.33
N CYS A 127 0.71 13.35 -0.70
CA CYS A 127 0.75 12.20 0.20
C CYS A 127 -0.31 12.37 1.30
N GLY A 128 -1.20 11.39 1.47
CA GLY A 128 -2.30 11.44 2.44
C GLY A 128 -3.42 12.43 2.08
N ILE A 129 -3.55 12.88 0.83
CA ILE A 129 -4.66 13.76 0.42
C ILE A 129 -6.02 13.13 0.76
N SER A 130 -6.87 13.91 1.42
CA SER A 130 -8.21 13.51 1.84
C SER A 130 -8.27 12.22 2.69
N MET A 131 -7.20 11.91 3.43
CA MET A 131 -7.17 10.79 4.39
C MET A 131 -8.33 10.86 5.40
N LYS A 132 -8.92 9.70 5.72
CA LYS A 132 -10.11 9.53 6.57
C LYS A 132 -9.89 8.47 7.66
N GLY A 133 -8.65 8.31 8.13
CA GLY A 133 -8.32 7.41 9.24
C GLY A 133 -7.05 6.59 9.07
N ILE A 134 -6.45 6.58 7.88
CA ILE A 134 -5.16 5.90 7.63
C ILE A 134 -4.03 6.54 8.43
N ASP A 135 -3.12 5.71 8.95
CA ASP A 135 -1.83 6.14 9.48
C ASP A 135 -0.75 5.95 8.39
N ILE A 136 -0.01 7.00 8.10
CA ILE A 136 1.06 7.03 7.09
C ILE A 136 2.36 7.43 7.75
N VAL A 137 3.42 6.66 7.50
CA VAL A 137 4.79 6.96 7.92
C VAL A 137 5.69 7.08 6.70
N VAL A 138 6.32 8.23 6.52
CA VAL A 138 7.32 8.48 5.48
C VAL A 138 8.66 8.73 6.15
N ARG A 139 9.63 7.85 5.89
CA ARG A 139 10.98 7.96 6.46
C ARG A 139 11.78 9.10 5.82
N GLY A 140 11.51 9.42 4.57
CA GLY A 140 12.00 10.61 3.88
C GLY A 140 11.07 11.81 4.04
N SER A 141 11.12 12.69 3.05
CA SER A 141 10.34 13.91 2.91
C SER A 141 9.03 13.66 2.14
N VAL A 142 8.13 14.63 2.23
CA VAL A 142 6.88 14.65 1.45
C VAL A 142 6.79 15.88 0.56
N GLY A 143 6.17 15.72 -0.62
CA GLY A 143 5.97 16.82 -1.56
C GLY A 143 4.87 17.82 -1.15
N HIS A 144 4.67 18.83 -1.99
CA HIS A 144 3.65 19.87 -1.78
C HIS A 144 2.23 19.30 -1.66
N MET A 145 1.34 20.03 -0.98
CA MET A 145 -0.08 19.69 -0.79
C MET A 145 -0.29 18.34 -0.10
N SER A 146 0.69 17.82 0.63
CA SER A 146 0.53 16.60 1.42
C SER A 146 -0.45 16.85 2.57
N ALA A 147 -1.29 15.87 2.86
CA ALA A 147 -2.43 15.95 3.77
C ALA A 147 -3.44 17.07 3.43
N PHE A 148 -3.50 17.52 2.16
CA PHE A 148 -4.57 18.43 1.73
C PHE A 148 -5.95 17.80 1.99
N MET A 149 -6.88 18.55 2.60
CA MET A 149 -8.22 18.07 2.95
C MET A 149 -8.23 16.83 3.88
N ALA A 150 -7.15 16.57 4.63
CA ALA A 150 -7.06 15.44 5.56
C ALA A 150 -8.09 15.53 6.68
N GLN A 151 -8.94 14.51 6.82
CA GLN A 151 -10.05 14.50 7.77
C GLN A 151 -9.67 13.86 9.11
N SER A 152 -9.01 12.70 9.10
CA SER A 152 -8.56 11.98 10.28
C SER A 152 -7.41 11.01 9.95
N GLY A 153 -6.76 10.46 10.99
CA GLY A 153 -5.57 9.61 10.86
C GLY A 153 -4.30 10.35 11.22
N ARG A 154 -3.13 9.78 10.91
CA ARG A 154 -1.82 10.38 11.19
C ARG A 154 -0.94 10.37 9.96
N LEU A 155 -0.19 11.46 9.77
CA LEU A 155 0.92 11.52 8.82
C LEU A 155 2.20 11.84 9.58
N VAL A 156 3.15 10.91 9.60
CA VAL A 156 4.47 11.05 10.23
C VAL A 156 5.52 11.22 9.14
N ILE A 157 6.24 12.33 9.19
CA ILE A 157 7.24 12.74 8.20
C ILE A 157 8.59 12.86 8.92
N CYS A 158 9.53 12.00 8.56
CA CYS A 158 10.87 12.00 9.16
C CYS A 158 11.86 12.89 8.40
N GLY A 159 11.57 13.30 7.17
CA GLY A 159 12.30 14.33 6.42
C GLY A 159 11.57 15.66 6.44
N ASP A 160 11.63 16.36 5.31
CA ASP A 160 11.04 17.69 5.12
C ASP A 160 9.60 17.62 4.59
N ALA A 161 8.86 18.72 4.70
CA ALA A 161 7.54 18.86 4.09
C ALA A 161 7.49 20.01 3.06
N GLY A 162 6.92 19.72 1.90
CA GLY A 162 6.69 20.71 0.85
C GLY A 162 5.60 21.73 1.20
N GLU A 163 5.44 22.72 0.31
CA GLU A 163 4.47 23.80 0.43
C GLU A 163 3.02 23.31 0.64
N ALA A 164 2.22 24.06 1.41
CA ALA A 164 0.81 23.79 1.67
C ALA A 164 0.54 22.43 2.35
N LEU A 165 1.46 21.98 3.21
CA LEU A 165 1.24 20.84 4.10
C LEU A 165 -0.01 21.05 4.96
N GLY A 166 -0.93 20.09 4.93
CA GLY A 166 -2.13 20.09 5.77
C GLY A 166 -3.11 21.22 5.43
N ASP A 167 -3.04 21.78 4.22
CA ASP A 167 -4.00 22.82 3.84
C ASP A 167 -5.43 22.23 3.81
N SER A 168 -6.38 22.94 4.40
CA SER A 168 -7.76 22.47 4.68
C SER A 168 -7.85 21.19 5.55
N ILE A 169 -6.97 21.00 6.53
CA ILE A 169 -7.01 19.89 7.49
C ILE A 169 -8.15 20.00 8.53
N TYR A 170 -8.68 18.86 8.96
CA TYR A 170 -9.64 18.73 10.07
C TYR A 170 -8.99 18.08 11.31
N GLU A 171 -9.31 16.81 11.63
CA GLU A 171 -8.87 16.11 12.86
C GLU A 171 -7.59 15.26 12.67
N ALA A 172 -7.02 15.27 11.46
CA ALA A 172 -5.79 14.55 11.18
C ALA A 172 -4.61 15.15 11.96
N ARG A 173 -3.67 14.29 12.38
CA ARG A 173 -2.47 14.71 13.11
C ARG A 173 -1.24 14.55 12.24
N ILE A 174 -0.50 15.63 12.03
CA ILE A 174 0.73 15.62 11.25
C ILE A 174 1.92 15.81 12.21
N TYR A 175 2.94 14.97 12.05
CA TYR A 175 4.20 15.05 12.79
C TYR A 175 5.33 15.23 11.78
N VAL A 176 6.15 16.27 11.97
CA VAL A 176 7.26 16.59 11.07
C VAL A 176 8.54 16.69 11.88
N ARG A 177 9.62 16.05 11.39
CA ARG A 177 10.93 16.09 12.05
C ARG A 177 11.83 17.21 11.54
N GLY A 178 11.83 17.51 10.23
CA GLY A 178 12.73 18.47 9.56
C GLY A 178 11.96 19.51 8.78
#